data_AF-A0A1U6HAT2-F1
#
_entry.id   AF-A0A1U6HAT2-F1
#
_cell.length_a   1.000
_cell.length_b   1.000
_cell.length_c   1.000
_cell.angle_alpha   90.00
_cell.angle_beta   90.00
_cell.angle_gamma   90.00
#
_symmetry.space_group_name_H-M   'P 1'
#
loop_
_entity.id
_entity.type
_entity.pdbx_description
1 polymer ?
#
loop_
_entity_poly.entity_id
_entity_poly.type
_entity_poly.pdbx_seq_one_letter_code
_entity_poly.pdbx_strand_id
1 'polypeptide(L)'
;MNAVTHSGFENDPRQLQRSQQVRARSERIALVASCLALVKPAGMTDGDVRDWIAVATKALEHVPLDLLEMGCRAAQLRCTHHSQIVPVIEAETRDELAWRNRPKPQPVLMLALPAVPAEPIERPPLPEPDTLNPALQRMGLSRGWIIEAGDGRLVWSDVTTAGGEACNFGGSIRRTDPEP
;
A
#
# COMPACT_ATOMS: atom_id res chain seq x y z
N MET A 1 58.67 4.33 -24.33
CA MET A 1 58.55 5.03 -23.02
C MET A 1 57.19 5.68 -22.95
N ASN A 2 56.59 5.61 -21.77
CA ASN A 2 55.32 6.21 -21.31
C ASN A 2 54.03 5.48 -21.72
N ALA A 3 53.79 4.35 -21.03
CA ALA A 3 52.44 3.84 -20.81
C ALA A 3 51.80 4.65 -19.68
N VAL A 4 50.81 5.50 -19.99
CA VAL A 4 49.95 6.14 -19.00
C VAL A 4 48.86 5.14 -18.65
N THR A 5 49.01 4.51 -17.48
CA THR A 5 48.06 3.57 -16.92
C THR A 5 46.73 4.25 -16.60
N HIS A 6 45.68 3.69 -17.17
CA HIS A 6 44.27 3.74 -16.80
C HIS A 6 43.96 4.47 -15.48
N SER A 7 43.30 5.61 -15.67
CA SER A 7 42.43 6.29 -14.71
C SER A 7 41.49 5.31 -14.01
N GLY A 8 41.88 4.87 -12.83
CA GLY A 8 40.97 4.39 -11.79
C GLY A 8 40.08 5.54 -11.35
N PHE A 9 39.02 5.79 -12.10
CA PHE A 9 37.91 6.65 -11.67
C PHE A 9 37.11 5.84 -10.65
N GLU A 10 37.68 5.71 -9.46
CA GLU A 10 37.04 5.15 -8.29
C GLU A 10 35.76 5.95 -8.04
N ASN A 11 34.61 5.31 -8.21
CA ASN A 11 33.29 5.92 -8.04
C ASN A 11 33.13 6.34 -6.57
N ASP A 12 33.53 7.57 -6.24
CA ASP A 12 33.33 8.13 -4.91
C ASP A 12 31.82 8.30 -4.66
N PRO A 13 31.22 7.58 -3.69
CA PRO A 13 29.78 7.65 -3.40
C PRO A 13 29.31 9.07 -3.07
N ARG A 14 30.20 9.94 -2.58
CA ARG A 14 29.89 11.35 -2.29
C ARG A 14 29.64 12.16 -3.56
N GLN A 15 30.32 11.85 -4.66
CA GLN A 15 30.11 12.54 -5.94
C GLN A 15 28.75 12.18 -6.56
N LEU A 16 28.36 10.91 -6.48
CA LEU A 16 27.04 10.44 -6.92
C LEU A 16 25.93 11.11 -6.12
N GLN A 17 26.07 11.17 -4.79
CA GLN A 17 25.08 11.80 -3.92
C GLN A 17 24.92 13.30 -4.21
N ARG A 18 26.02 14.05 -4.39
CA ARG A 18 25.97 15.46 -4.78
C ARG A 18 25.29 15.66 -6.14
N SER A 19 25.62 14.81 -7.12
CA SER A 19 25.03 14.88 -8.46
C SER A 19 23.52 14.61 -8.42
N GLN A 20 23.09 13.62 -7.64
CA GLN A 20 21.68 13.33 -7.40
C GLN A 20 20.96 14.50 -6.72
N GLN A 21 21.57 15.10 -5.69
CA GLN A 21 21.00 16.24 -4.98
C GLN A 21 20.84 17.46 -5.89
N VAL A 22 21.82 17.75 -6.74
CA VAL A 22 21.74 18.84 -7.73
C VAL A 22 20.61 18.59 -8.73
N ARG A 23 20.49 17.36 -9.26
CA ARG A 23 19.40 16.99 -10.17
C ARG A 23 18.03 17.15 -9.52
N ALA A 24 17.84 16.57 -8.32
CA ALA A 24 16.57 16.66 -7.59
C ALA A 24 16.16 18.12 -7.31
N ARG A 25 17.13 18.99 -7.01
CA ARG A 25 16.88 20.42 -6.83
C ARG A 25 16.45 21.10 -8.14
N SER A 26 17.14 20.82 -9.24
CA SER A 26 16.81 21.37 -10.56
C SER A 26 15.42 20.93 -11.03
N GLU A 27 15.07 19.67 -10.82
CA GLU A 27 13.76 19.11 -11.16
C GLU A 27 12.64 19.78 -10.36
N ARG A 28 12.82 19.95 -9.05
CA ARG A 28 11.89 20.69 -8.19
C ARG A 28 11.62 22.11 -8.69
N ILE A 29 12.69 22.84 -9.02
CA ILE A 29 12.59 24.20 -9.57
C ILE A 29 11.80 24.20 -10.88
N ALA A 30 12.07 23.24 -11.77
CA ALA A 30 11.38 23.14 -13.05
C ALA A 30 9.88 22.87 -12.87
N LEU A 31 9.50 21.98 -11.95
CA LEU A 31 8.10 21.68 -11.63
C LEU A 31 7.36 22.91 -11.11
N VAL A 32 7.93 23.60 -10.13
CA VAL A 32 7.30 24.81 -9.56
C VAL A 32 7.22 25.94 -10.58
N ALA A 33 8.28 26.13 -11.38
CA ALA A 33 8.30 27.12 -12.46
C ALA A 33 7.22 26.84 -13.52
N SER A 34 6.95 25.57 -13.84
CA SER A 34 5.91 25.20 -14.79
C SER A 34 4.51 25.61 -14.32
N CYS A 35 4.22 25.47 -13.02
CA CYS A 35 2.95 25.91 -12.44
C CYS A 35 2.82 27.44 -12.49
N LEU A 36 3.88 28.16 -12.15
CA LEU A 36 3.88 29.62 -12.19
C LEU A 36 3.70 30.15 -13.63
N ALA A 37 4.29 29.50 -14.63
CA ALA A 37 4.19 29.92 -16.02
C ALA A 37 2.74 30.03 -16.52
N LEU A 38 1.83 29.20 -16.01
CA LEU A 38 0.41 29.22 -16.38
C LEU A 38 -0.37 30.39 -15.78
N VAL A 39 0.06 30.87 -14.60
CA VAL A 39 -0.66 31.89 -13.82
C VAL A 39 0.20 33.13 -13.56
N LYS A 40 1.28 33.32 -14.34
CA LYS A 40 2.19 34.45 -14.18
C LYS A 40 1.42 35.75 -14.42
N PRO A 41 1.29 36.63 -13.41
CA PRO A 41 0.52 37.85 -13.58
C PRO A 41 1.26 38.83 -14.50
N ALA A 42 0.48 39.59 -15.28
CA ALA A 42 1.01 40.69 -16.09
C ALA A 42 1.63 41.75 -15.18
N GLY A 43 2.93 42.01 -15.34
CA GLY A 43 3.69 42.96 -14.52
C GLY A 43 4.69 42.33 -13.55
N MET A 44 4.70 40.99 -13.40
CA MET A 44 5.74 40.31 -12.62
C MET A 44 7.07 40.31 -13.39
N THR A 45 8.10 40.92 -12.81
CA THR A 45 9.43 40.97 -13.42
C THR A 45 10.12 39.61 -13.34
N ASP A 46 11.16 39.39 -14.14
CA ASP A 46 11.93 38.14 -14.05
C ASP A 46 12.70 38.01 -12.72
N GLY A 47 12.99 39.13 -12.05
CA GLY A 47 13.50 39.14 -10.68
C GLY A 47 12.49 38.55 -9.70
N ASP A 48 11.26 39.10 -9.73
CA ASP A 48 10.17 38.63 -8.86
C ASP A 48 9.85 37.16 -9.10
N VAL A 49 9.88 36.71 -10.36
CA VAL A 49 9.68 35.30 -10.71
C VAL A 49 10.73 34.41 -10.04
N ARG A 50 12.02 34.78 -10.12
CA ARG A 50 13.10 34.01 -9.50
C ARG A 50 12.96 33.96 -7.99
N ASP A 51 12.65 35.09 -7.37
CA ASP A 51 12.49 35.19 -5.91
C ASP A 51 11.28 34.36 -5.44
N TRP A 52 10.16 34.45 -6.16
CA TRP A 52 8.99 33.63 -5.88
C TRP A 52 9.29 32.13 -6.00
N ILE A 53 9.94 31.70 -7.09
CA ILE A 53 10.30 30.29 -7.29
C ILE A 53 11.23 29.81 -6.18
N ALA A 54 12.22 30.63 -5.78
CA ALA A 54 13.14 30.28 -4.70
C ALA A 54 12.40 30.08 -3.37
N VAL A 55 11.48 30.97 -3.01
CA VAL A 55 10.68 30.87 -1.79
C VAL A 55 9.73 29.68 -1.84
N ALA A 56 9.01 29.48 -2.95
CA ALA A 56 8.07 28.36 -3.12
C ALA A 56 8.79 27.00 -3.09
N THR A 57 9.95 26.90 -3.76
CA THR A 57 10.80 25.70 -3.75
C THR A 57 11.25 25.35 -2.34
N LYS A 58 11.63 26.37 -1.54
CA LYS A 58 12.03 26.19 -0.14
C LYS A 58 10.86 25.77 0.76
N ALA A 59 9.68 26.37 0.58
CA ALA A 59 8.49 25.98 1.34
C ALA A 59 8.15 24.49 1.13
N LEU A 60 8.27 24.02 -0.11
CA LEU A 60 7.95 22.65 -0.49
C LEU A 60 9.09 21.65 -0.27
N GLU A 61 10.24 22.05 0.28
CA GLU A 61 11.46 21.22 0.41
C GLU A 61 11.20 19.88 1.13
N HIS A 62 10.26 19.89 2.08
CA HIS A 62 9.85 18.72 2.86
C HIS A 62 9.04 17.68 2.05
N VAL A 63 8.49 18.07 0.89
CA VAL A 63 7.70 17.20 0.02
C VAL A 63 8.63 16.41 -0.91
N PRO A 64 8.57 15.05 -0.93
CA PRO A 64 9.28 14.21 -1.89
C PRO A 64 8.97 14.58 -3.35
N LEU A 65 9.93 14.39 -4.25
CA LEU A 65 9.82 14.84 -5.64
C LEU A 65 8.63 14.22 -6.39
N ASP A 66 8.35 12.94 -6.15
CA ASP A 66 7.25 12.21 -6.76
C ASP A 66 5.87 12.71 -6.30
N LEU A 67 5.74 13.06 -5.01
CA LEU A 67 4.52 13.70 -4.51
C LEU A 67 4.40 15.15 -5.03
N LEU A 68 5.52 15.85 -5.16
CA LEU A 68 5.53 17.20 -5.72
C LEU A 68 5.06 17.20 -7.18
N GLU A 69 5.47 16.25 -8.01
CA GLU A 69 4.99 16.11 -9.40
C GLU A 69 3.47 15.98 -9.45
N MET A 70 2.90 15.10 -8.61
CA MET A 70 1.46 14.93 -8.48
C MET A 70 0.76 16.23 -8.05
N GLY A 71 1.26 16.88 -7.00
CA GLY A 71 0.70 18.14 -6.51
C GLY A 71 0.79 19.27 -7.53
N CYS A 72 1.91 19.38 -8.25
CA CYS A 72 2.09 20.35 -9.34
C CYS A 72 1.08 20.12 -10.46
N ARG A 73 0.83 18.87 -10.86
CA ARG A 73 -0.19 18.56 -11.87
C ARG A 73 -1.59 18.98 -11.43
N ALA A 74 -1.95 18.75 -10.17
CA ALA A 74 -3.24 19.19 -9.62
C ALA A 74 -3.32 20.73 -9.56
N ALA A 75 -2.24 21.40 -9.16
CA ALA A 75 -2.16 22.85 -9.12
C ALA A 75 -2.34 23.48 -10.52
N GLN A 76 -1.71 22.92 -11.55
CA GLN A 76 -1.87 23.40 -12.93
C GLN A 76 -3.32 23.36 -13.43
N LEU A 77 -4.13 22.42 -12.93
CA LEU A 77 -5.53 22.27 -13.32
C LEU A 77 -6.49 23.18 -12.53
N ARG A 78 -6.15 23.50 -11.27
CA ARG A 78 -7.07 24.15 -10.32
C ARG A 78 -6.71 25.59 -9.99
N CYS A 79 -5.43 25.95 -10.05
CA CYS A 79 -4.97 27.26 -9.61
C CYS A 79 -5.29 28.32 -10.67
N THR A 80 -5.82 29.44 -10.20
CA THR A 80 -6.08 30.63 -11.02
C THR A 80 -5.10 31.76 -10.72
N HIS A 81 -4.41 31.68 -9.58
CA HIS A 81 -3.49 32.70 -9.10
C HIS A 81 -2.23 32.06 -8.50
N HIS A 82 -1.08 32.72 -8.66
CA HIS A 82 0.21 32.20 -8.19
C HIS A 82 0.24 31.95 -6.67
N SER A 83 -0.47 32.74 -5.87
CA SER A 83 -0.57 32.53 -4.42
C SER A 83 -1.29 31.24 -4.01
N GLN A 84 -2.04 30.61 -4.92
CA GLN A 84 -2.77 29.36 -4.65
C GLN A 84 -1.92 28.11 -4.92
N ILE A 85 -0.81 28.23 -5.66
CA ILE A 85 -0.02 27.07 -6.10
C ILE A 85 0.48 26.26 -4.90
N VAL A 86 1.19 26.91 -3.96
CA VAL A 86 1.78 26.21 -2.80
C VAL A 86 0.70 25.59 -1.90
N PRO A 87 -0.37 26.31 -1.50
CA PRO A 87 -1.44 25.71 -0.70
C PRO A 87 -2.13 24.52 -1.38
N VAL A 88 -2.34 24.56 -2.70
CA VAL A 88 -2.95 23.44 -3.42
C VAL A 88 -2.02 22.23 -3.44
N ILE A 89 -0.73 22.43 -3.72
CA ILE A 89 0.26 21.34 -3.66
C ILE A 89 0.30 20.71 -2.27
N GLU A 90 0.32 21.51 -1.20
CA GLU A 90 0.30 21.00 0.17
C GLU A 90 -0.99 20.25 0.50
N ALA A 91 -2.14 20.73 0.03
CA ALA A 91 -3.41 20.06 0.25
C ALA A 91 -3.46 18.68 -0.44
N GLU A 92 -3.00 18.61 -1.70
CA GLU A 92 -3.03 17.37 -2.50
C GLU A 92 -2.00 16.34 -2.04
N THR A 93 -0.87 16.77 -1.47
CA THR A 93 0.20 15.88 -1.02
C THR A 93 0.10 15.45 0.44
N ARG A 94 -0.76 16.12 1.23
CA ARG A 94 -0.87 15.94 2.68
C ARG A 94 -1.09 14.49 3.10
N ASP A 95 -2.09 13.85 2.51
CA ASP A 95 -2.53 12.51 2.95
C ASP A 95 -1.46 11.46 2.65
N GLU A 96 -0.83 11.54 1.48
CA GLU A 96 0.27 10.64 1.11
C GLU A 96 1.55 10.90 1.91
N LEU A 97 1.84 12.16 2.21
CA LEU A 97 2.96 12.49 3.08
C LEU A 97 2.72 11.95 4.51
N ALA A 98 1.49 12.07 5.01
CA ALA A 98 1.10 11.52 6.31
C ALA A 98 1.21 9.99 6.33
N TRP A 99 0.80 9.31 5.25
CA TRP A 99 0.97 7.87 5.11
C TRP A 99 2.45 7.45 5.13
N ARG A 100 3.33 8.17 4.41
CA ARG A 100 4.78 7.91 4.40
C ARG A 100 5.45 8.12 5.75
N ASN A 101 5.05 9.16 6.46
CA ASN A 101 5.59 9.52 7.76
C ASN A 101 4.97 8.72 8.92
N ARG A 102 3.98 7.86 8.64
CA ARG A 102 3.37 7.00 9.64
C ARG A 102 4.46 6.12 10.28
N PRO A 103 4.57 6.07 11.62
CA PRO A 103 5.50 5.16 12.28
C PRO A 103 5.16 3.73 11.88
N LYS A 104 6.04 3.11 11.10
CA LYS A 104 5.88 1.70 10.71
C LYS A 104 6.14 0.87 11.97
N PRO A 105 5.22 -0.03 12.37
CA PRO A 105 5.53 -0.97 13.43
C PRO A 105 6.80 -1.69 13.01
N GLN A 106 7.81 -1.72 13.88
CA GLN A 106 9.02 -2.46 13.57
C GLN A 106 8.58 -3.88 13.24
N PRO A 107 8.96 -4.43 12.06
CA PRO A 107 8.69 -5.83 11.81
C PRO A 107 9.32 -6.56 12.99
N VAL A 108 8.52 -7.32 13.73
CA VAL A 108 9.07 -8.25 14.71
C VAL A 108 9.89 -9.21 13.88
N LEU A 109 11.19 -8.97 13.84
CA LEU A 109 12.16 -9.86 13.23
C LEU A 109 12.12 -11.12 14.07
N MET A 110 11.19 -12.02 13.76
CA MET A 110 11.26 -13.37 14.29
C MET A 110 12.57 -13.93 13.79
N LEU A 111 13.46 -14.31 14.70
CA LEU A 111 14.59 -15.15 14.33
C LEU A 111 13.99 -16.35 13.60
N ALA A 112 14.21 -16.41 12.29
CA ALA A 112 13.89 -17.59 11.52
C ALA A 112 14.76 -18.69 12.11
N LEU A 113 14.15 -19.59 12.88
CA LEU A 113 14.78 -20.82 13.28
C LEU A 113 15.24 -21.49 11.96
N PRO A 114 16.50 -21.93 11.83
CA PRO A 114 16.93 -22.65 10.64
C PRO A 114 15.92 -23.75 10.37
N ALA A 115 15.54 -23.93 9.10
CA ALA A 115 14.55 -24.91 8.68
C ALA A 115 14.89 -26.27 9.30
N VAL A 116 14.22 -26.60 10.39
CA VAL A 116 14.21 -27.95 10.93
C VAL A 116 13.60 -28.77 9.80
N PRO A 117 14.27 -29.83 9.31
CA PRO A 117 13.67 -30.69 8.30
C PRO A 117 12.28 -31.07 8.81
N ALA A 118 11.27 -30.82 7.99
CA ALA A 118 9.88 -31.03 8.36
C ALA A 118 9.68 -32.51 8.63
N GLU A 119 9.90 -32.94 9.88
CA GLU A 119 9.35 -34.20 10.33
C GLU A 119 7.84 -34.10 10.12
N PRO A 120 7.20 -35.12 9.52
CA PRO A 120 5.75 -35.15 9.39
C PRO A 120 5.16 -34.88 10.76
N ILE A 121 4.53 -33.72 10.94
CA ILE A 121 3.80 -33.41 12.16
C ILE A 121 2.71 -34.47 12.23
N GLU A 122 2.88 -35.48 13.08
CA GLU A 122 1.86 -36.47 13.39
C GLU A 122 0.70 -35.70 14.00
N ARG A 123 -0.25 -35.31 13.15
CA ARG A 123 -1.48 -34.67 13.62
C ARG A 123 -2.20 -35.75 14.43
N PRO A 124 -2.55 -35.49 15.71
CA PRO A 124 -3.39 -36.41 16.44
C PRO A 124 -4.67 -36.66 15.63
N PRO A 125 -5.20 -37.90 15.62
CA PRO A 125 -6.44 -38.20 14.92
C PRO A 125 -7.54 -37.26 15.41
N LEU A 126 -8.41 -36.85 14.49
CA LEU A 126 -9.56 -36.03 14.86
C LEU A 126 -10.35 -36.76 15.96
N PRO A 127 -10.79 -36.05 17.00
CA PRO A 127 -11.63 -36.67 18.03
C PRO A 127 -12.92 -37.19 17.38
N GLU A 128 -13.43 -38.31 17.89
CA GLU A 128 -14.70 -38.87 17.46
C GLU A 128 -15.82 -37.85 17.66
N PRO A 129 -16.74 -37.67 16.68
CA PRO A 129 -17.75 -36.61 16.73
C PRO A 129 -18.70 -36.74 17.93
N ASP A 130 -18.92 -37.97 18.42
CA ASP A 130 -19.68 -38.26 19.64
C ASP A 130 -19.02 -37.69 20.91
N THR A 131 -17.69 -37.48 20.89
CA THR A 131 -16.93 -36.91 22.02
C THR A 131 -16.89 -35.39 22.02
N LEU A 132 -17.43 -34.74 20.98
CA LEU A 132 -17.46 -33.29 20.88
C LEU A 132 -18.48 -32.67 21.84
N ASN A 133 -18.25 -31.41 22.22
CA ASN A 133 -19.25 -30.61 22.94
C ASN A 133 -20.56 -30.52 22.11
N PRO A 134 -21.76 -30.62 22.72
CA PRO A 134 -23.05 -30.48 22.03
C PRO A 134 -23.19 -29.23 21.15
N ALA A 135 -22.54 -28.12 21.48
CA ALA A 135 -22.52 -26.92 20.63
C ALA A 135 -21.80 -27.17 19.29
N LEU A 136 -20.70 -27.92 19.33
CA LEU A 136 -19.91 -28.27 18.14
C LEU A 136 -20.61 -29.34 17.31
N GLN A 137 -21.29 -30.31 17.95
CA GLN A 137 -22.11 -31.31 17.24
C GLN A 137 -23.23 -30.63 16.44
N ARG A 138 -23.99 -29.71 17.07
CA ARG A 138 -25.04 -28.94 16.37
C ARG A 138 -24.49 -28.11 15.22
N MET A 139 -23.34 -27.47 15.41
CA MET A 139 -22.69 -26.70 14.36
C MET A 139 -22.20 -27.60 13.21
N GLY A 140 -21.63 -28.77 13.54
CA GLY A 140 -21.18 -29.75 12.56
C GLY A 140 -22.32 -30.34 11.74
N LEU A 141 -23.43 -30.71 12.38
CA LEU A 141 -24.66 -31.17 11.71
C LEU A 141 -25.25 -30.07 10.81
N SER A 142 -25.31 -28.82 11.30
CA SER A 142 -25.83 -27.69 10.52
C SER A 142 -24.95 -27.32 9.32
N ARG A 143 -23.64 -27.55 9.40
CA ARG A 143 -22.66 -27.25 8.34
C ARG A 143 -22.40 -28.45 7.43
N GLY A 144 -22.96 -29.62 7.73
CA GLY A 144 -22.76 -30.86 6.98
C GLY A 144 -21.38 -31.50 7.18
N TRP A 145 -20.68 -31.19 8.27
CA TRP A 145 -19.37 -31.77 8.63
C TRP A 145 -19.49 -33.09 9.39
N ILE A 146 -20.64 -33.31 10.01
CA ILE A 146 -20.98 -34.50 10.76
C ILE A 146 -22.31 -34.99 10.20
N ILE A 147 -22.42 -36.28 9.96
CA ILE A 147 -23.65 -36.95 9.51
C ILE A 147 -24.07 -37.99 10.55
N GLU A 148 -25.36 -38.18 10.70
CA GLU A 148 -25.91 -39.28 11.50
C GLU A 148 -25.97 -40.52 10.61
N ALA A 149 -25.18 -41.54 10.95
CA ALA A 149 -25.23 -42.83 10.30
C ALA A 149 -26.55 -43.53 10.66
N GLY A 150 -27.02 -44.46 9.80
CA GLY A 150 -28.31 -45.12 9.96
C GLY A 150 -28.46 -45.98 11.24
N ASP A 151 -27.38 -46.14 12.00
CA ASP A 151 -27.30 -46.79 13.32
C ASP A 151 -27.40 -45.80 14.50
N GLY A 152 -27.62 -44.51 14.23
CA GLY A 152 -27.76 -43.45 15.23
C GLY A 152 -26.43 -42.90 15.77
N ARG A 153 -25.30 -43.23 15.14
CA ARG A 153 -23.97 -42.70 15.51
C ARG A 153 -23.59 -41.51 14.65
N LEU A 154 -22.89 -40.53 15.24
CA LEU A 154 -22.34 -39.42 14.47
C LEU A 154 -21.04 -39.87 13.79
N VAL A 155 -20.86 -39.54 12.52
CA VAL A 155 -19.65 -39.83 11.75
C VAL A 155 -19.21 -38.55 11.04
N TRP A 156 -17.90 -38.32 10.93
CA TRP A 156 -17.38 -37.23 10.12
C TRP A 156 -17.75 -37.44 8.64
N SER A 157 -18.22 -36.39 7.98
CA SER A 157 -18.53 -36.47 6.55
C SER A 157 -17.22 -36.58 5.75
N ASP A 158 -17.01 -37.68 5.03
CA ASP A 158 -15.93 -37.82 4.06
C ASP A 158 -16.23 -37.00 2.79
N VAL A 159 -16.05 -35.68 2.83
CA VAL A 159 -16.26 -34.80 1.66
C VAL A 159 -15.13 -34.94 0.62
N THR A 160 -14.60 -36.15 0.43
CA THR A 160 -13.57 -36.43 -0.60
C THR A 160 -14.00 -37.48 -1.62
N THR A 161 -15.21 -38.06 -1.52
CA THR A 161 -15.68 -39.01 -2.53
C THR A 161 -17.11 -38.72 -3.01
N ALA A 162 -17.25 -37.75 -3.89
CA ALA A 162 -18.05 -37.85 -5.13
C ALA A 162 -18.05 -36.49 -5.83
N GLY A 163 -17.64 -36.46 -7.09
CA GLY A 163 -17.54 -35.25 -7.87
C GLY A 163 -18.87 -34.50 -8.04
N GLY A 164 -18.75 -33.19 -8.15
CA GLY A 164 -19.58 -32.36 -9.02
C GLY A 164 -21.09 -32.50 -8.87
N GLU A 165 -21.64 -32.06 -7.74
CA GLU A 165 -22.94 -31.38 -7.79
C GLU A 165 -22.91 -30.19 -6.84
N ALA A 166 -23.06 -29.01 -7.44
CA ALA A 166 -23.12 -27.74 -6.73
C ALA A 166 -24.34 -27.77 -5.80
N CYS A 167 -24.10 -27.87 -4.48
CA CYS A 167 -25.11 -27.52 -3.49
C CYS A 167 -25.39 -26.02 -3.61
N ASN A 168 -26.53 -25.72 -4.24
CA ASN A 168 -27.09 -24.39 -4.45
C ASN A 168 -27.11 -23.56 -3.16
N PHE A 169 -26.34 -22.48 -3.16
CA PHE A 169 -26.50 -21.34 -2.27
C PHE A 169 -27.81 -20.61 -2.64
N GLY A 170 -28.92 -21.05 -2.04
CA GLY A 170 -30.26 -20.50 -2.27
C GLY A 170 -30.96 -20.11 -0.98
N GLY A 171 -30.29 -19.37 -0.10
CA GLY A 171 -30.90 -18.78 1.10
C GLY A 171 -31.87 -17.66 0.75
N SER A 172 -33.07 -18.00 0.32
CA SER A 172 -34.21 -17.08 0.21
C SER A 172 -34.63 -16.66 1.62
N ILE A 173 -34.24 -15.46 2.03
CA ILE A 173 -34.82 -14.77 3.18
C ILE A 173 -36.27 -14.44 2.81
N ARG A 174 -37.22 -15.30 3.19
CA ARG A 174 -38.63 -14.92 3.23
C ARG A 174 -38.83 -14.06 4.48
N ARG A 175 -38.90 -12.74 4.29
CA ARG A 175 -39.59 -11.84 5.22
C ARG A 175 -41.06 -12.26 5.21
N THR A 176 -41.55 -12.77 6.32
CA THR A 176 -42.98 -12.75 6.61
C THR A 176 -43.29 -11.35 7.11
N ASP A 177 -43.85 -10.52 6.24
CA ASP A 177 -44.55 -9.30 6.65
C ASP A 177 -45.81 -9.70 7.44
N PRO A 178 -46.09 -9.07 8.59
CA PRO A 178 -47.40 -9.12 9.20
C PRO A 178 -48.26 -7.97 8.64
N GLU A 179 -49.36 -8.31 7.98
CA GLU A 179 -50.48 -7.39 7.71
C GLU A 179 -51.77 -8.03 8.24
N PRO A 180 -52.82 -7.25 8.50
CA PRO A 180 -52.88 -6.01 9.30
C PRO A 180 -53.68 -6.20 10.60
#